data_AF-A0A2V8VHD6-F1
#
_entry.id   AF-A0A2V8VHD6-F1
#
_cell.length_a   1.000
_cell.length_b   1.000
_cell.length_c   1.000
_cell.angle_alpha   90.00
_cell.angle_beta   90.00
_cell.angle_gamma   90.00
#
_symmetry.space_group_name_H-M   'P 1'
#
loop_
_entity.id
_entity.type
_entity.pdbx_description
1 polymer ?
#
loop_
_entity_poly.entity_id
_entity_poly.type
_entity_poly.pdbx_seq_one_letter_code
_entity_poly.pdbx_strand_id
1 'polypeptide(L)'
;MPTSRVRCPEFLPGFTWINARRPLSVAGDLRGRVAVLDFWTYCCINCMHVLPVLRRVEERFAKDPVVVIGVHSAKFISEKDPQNVRRAVERNGVTHPVVVDSEHDIWERFAVRSWPTLVLVDAGGYVRDTISGEIDETTLAGKIDALLAEGRDKGILAASPLDVSPDPDADRTFLRFPGKVHVAKDRLFIADAGHHRLIVADLDGRVQAVVGEGGAGAHDGPAPEASFHNPQGMTADDQSLYVADTGNHLLRGVDLSTLEVTTLAGTGVKGEAPGPFDPTAPRNVSLRSPWGLLRIGRQLLIAMAGSHQIWVYDVDKHLIGPWAGSGREDHVDGPVAEAALAQPSGLAQAGRYILIADSEISSIRVIDLEDSTVKTIVGRGLFDFGDEEGPPDSVLLQHPLDVAVGSGAIYVADTYNNKIKAIAFGSMETRTVFGDGDRKNLYEPGGLAVVGEAVFIADTNNHRILRGDPRTGTLEEITLQGE
;
A
#
# COMPACT_ATOMS: atom_id res chain seq x y z
N MET A 1 14.87 -15.74 40.84
CA MET A 1 13.45 -15.44 41.08
C MET A 1 12.65 -16.07 39.95
N PRO A 2 11.49 -16.71 40.18
CA PRO A 2 10.65 -17.16 39.07
C PRO A 2 10.27 -15.93 38.25
N THR A 3 10.57 -15.95 36.95
CA THR A 3 10.15 -14.91 36.02
C THR A 3 8.61 -14.83 36.06
N SER A 4 8.07 -13.68 36.44
CA SER A 4 6.63 -13.45 36.43
C SER A 4 6.11 -13.65 35.01
N ARG A 5 5.30 -14.69 34.78
CA ARG A 5 4.69 -14.93 33.47
C ARG A 5 3.47 -14.04 33.31
N VAL A 6 3.39 -13.32 32.18
CA VAL A 6 2.24 -12.48 31.84
C VAL A 6 1.22 -13.34 31.10
N ARG A 7 -0.02 -13.37 31.58
CA ARG A 7 -1.12 -14.04 30.86
C ARG A 7 -1.53 -13.20 29.66
N CYS A 8 -1.84 -13.87 28.56
CA CYS A 8 -2.46 -13.23 27.41
C CYS A 8 -3.84 -12.65 27.80
N PRO A 9 -4.07 -11.33 27.63
CA PRO A 9 -5.38 -10.71 27.84
C PRO A 9 -6.47 -11.35 26.96
N GLU A 10 -7.69 -11.49 27.49
CA GLU A 10 -8.83 -12.03 26.74
C GLU A 10 -9.38 -11.01 25.73
N PHE A 11 -9.86 -11.51 24.58
CA PHE A 11 -10.60 -10.71 23.61
C PHE A 11 -12.01 -10.46 24.15
N LEU A 12 -12.35 -9.21 24.43
CA LEU A 12 -13.70 -8.90 24.92
C LEU A 12 -14.78 -9.21 23.89
N PRO A 13 -16.03 -9.48 24.32
CA PRO A 13 -17.17 -9.51 23.42
C PRO A 13 -17.35 -8.17 22.70
N GLY A 14 -17.88 -8.20 21.48
CA GLY A 14 -18.31 -7.02 20.74
C GLY A 14 -17.43 -6.63 19.55
N PHE A 15 -16.21 -7.19 19.44
CA PHE A 15 -15.37 -6.96 18.26
C PHE A 15 -15.97 -7.60 16.99
N THR A 16 -15.77 -6.92 15.87
CA THR A 16 -16.00 -7.50 14.55
C THR A 16 -14.83 -8.40 14.17
N TRP A 17 -15.13 -9.58 13.64
CA TRP A 17 -14.14 -10.52 13.14
C TRP A 17 -14.32 -10.73 11.64
N ILE A 18 -13.20 -10.82 10.92
CA ILE A 18 -13.09 -11.14 9.50
C ILE A 18 -12.30 -12.44 9.39
N ASN A 19 -12.62 -13.29 8.42
CA ASN A 19 -12.03 -14.63 8.23
C ASN A 19 -12.19 -15.55 9.46
N ALA A 20 -13.25 -15.34 10.24
CA ALA A 20 -13.59 -16.18 11.38
C ALA A 20 -15.11 -16.39 11.46
N ARG A 21 -15.54 -17.65 11.56
CA ARG A 21 -16.97 -18.01 11.63
C ARG A 21 -17.67 -17.51 12.90
N ARG A 22 -16.90 -17.20 13.94
CA ARG A 22 -17.35 -16.64 15.22
C ARG A 22 -16.18 -15.88 15.87
N PRO A 23 -16.46 -15.01 16.85
CA PRO A 23 -15.41 -14.46 17.71
C PRO A 23 -14.54 -15.55 18.32
N LEU A 24 -13.22 -15.32 18.31
CA LEU A 24 -12.23 -16.19 18.95
C LEU A 24 -11.99 -15.74 20.39
N SER A 25 -11.53 -16.68 21.22
CA SER A 25 -11.24 -16.46 22.64
C SER A 25 -9.87 -17.02 23.03
N VAL A 26 -9.16 -16.33 23.90
CA VAL A 26 -7.88 -16.80 24.45
C VAL A 26 -8.09 -18.04 25.33
N ALA A 27 -9.10 -18.03 26.20
CA ALA A 27 -9.36 -19.14 27.12
C ALA A 27 -9.82 -20.44 26.43
N GLY A 28 -10.48 -20.31 25.26
CA GLY A 28 -11.03 -21.45 24.51
C GLY A 28 -10.20 -21.83 23.29
N ASP A 29 -10.02 -20.90 22.35
CA ASP A 29 -9.51 -21.18 21.00
C ASP A 29 -7.98 -21.23 20.94
N LEU A 30 -7.30 -20.33 21.68
CA LEU A 30 -5.83 -20.29 21.72
C LEU A 30 -5.24 -21.32 22.69
N ARG A 31 -6.07 -21.94 23.54
CA ARG A 31 -5.60 -22.94 24.50
C ARG A 31 -4.97 -24.13 23.78
N GLY A 32 -3.74 -24.48 24.18
CA GLY A 32 -2.96 -25.56 23.57
C GLY A 32 -2.34 -25.19 22.22
N ARG A 33 -2.39 -23.91 21.81
CA ARG A 33 -1.82 -23.44 20.54
C ARG A 33 -0.79 -22.35 20.77
N VAL A 34 0.21 -22.30 19.90
CA VAL A 34 1.08 -21.12 19.80
C VAL A 34 0.34 -20.08 18.97
N ALA A 35 0.17 -18.87 19.49
CA ALA A 35 -0.48 -17.80 18.74
C ALA A 35 0.50 -16.68 18.41
N VAL A 36 0.41 -16.18 17.18
CA VAL A 36 1.05 -14.94 16.72
C VAL A 36 -0.03 -13.89 16.58
N LEU A 37 -0.02 -12.88 17.44
CA LEU A 37 -0.91 -11.74 17.33
C LEU A 37 -0.16 -10.64 16.57
N ASP A 38 -0.67 -10.24 15.41
CA ASP A 38 -0.10 -9.19 14.58
C ASP A 38 -0.88 -7.89 14.78
N PHE A 39 -0.31 -6.91 15.48
CA PHE A 39 -0.91 -5.59 15.63
C PHE A 39 -0.53 -4.74 14.42
N TRP A 40 -1.49 -4.55 13.52
CA TRP A 40 -1.26 -3.97 12.20
C TRP A 40 -2.35 -2.97 11.82
N THR A 41 -2.07 -2.16 10.82
CA THR A 41 -3.03 -1.26 10.15
C THR A 41 -2.74 -1.28 8.66
N TYR A 42 -3.75 -1.18 7.80
CA TYR A 42 -3.55 -1.45 6.37
C TYR A 42 -2.97 -0.28 5.58
N CYS A 43 -2.93 0.93 6.15
CA CYS A 43 -2.27 2.07 5.54
C CYS A 43 -0.74 1.95 5.55
N CYS A 44 -0.19 1.30 6.58
CA CYS A 44 1.23 1.32 6.91
C CYS A 44 2.03 0.33 6.06
N ILE A 45 2.99 0.85 5.30
CA ILE A 45 3.86 0.03 4.45
C ILE A 45 4.67 -1.01 5.22
N ASN A 46 5.09 -0.68 6.46
CA ASN A 46 5.81 -1.61 7.32
C ASN A 46 4.93 -2.81 7.72
N CYS A 47 3.64 -2.59 7.95
CA CYS A 47 2.67 -3.67 8.20
C CYS A 47 2.49 -4.53 6.96
N MET A 48 2.31 -3.89 5.79
CA MET A 48 2.16 -4.60 4.52
C MET A 48 3.37 -5.50 4.21
N HIS A 49 4.59 -5.10 4.60
CA HIS A 49 5.79 -5.93 4.44
C HIS A 49 5.82 -7.17 5.34
N VAL A 50 5.07 -7.20 6.44
CA VAL A 50 4.98 -8.35 7.36
C VAL A 50 3.95 -9.37 6.86
N LEU A 51 2.91 -8.96 6.13
CA LEU A 51 1.87 -9.88 5.65
C LEU A 51 2.40 -11.06 4.81
N PRO A 52 3.35 -10.89 3.85
CA PRO A 52 3.94 -12.03 3.15
C PRO A 52 4.75 -12.96 4.06
N VAL A 53 5.36 -12.42 5.12
CA VAL A 53 6.09 -13.21 6.13
C VAL A 53 5.11 -14.08 6.92
N LEU A 54 4.00 -13.49 7.36
CA LEU A 54 2.94 -14.23 8.05
C LEU A 54 2.35 -15.32 7.18
N ARG A 55 2.09 -15.05 5.89
CA ARG A 55 1.58 -16.06 4.94
C ARG A 55 2.51 -17.28 4.85
N ARG A 56 3.83 -17.07 4.71
CA ARG A 56 4.80 -18.17 4.68
C ARG A 56 4.88 -18.92 6.01
N VAL A 57 4.72 -18.22 7.14
CA VAL A 57 4.62 -18.85 8.46
C VAL A 57 3.36 -19.70 8.57
N GLU A 58 2.21 -19.21 8.12
CA GLU A 58 0.96 -19.98 8.08
C GLU A 58 1.11 -21.25 7.22
N GLU A 59 1.72 -21.14 6.04
CA GLU A 59 2.00 -22.28 5.16
C GLU A 59 2.94 -23.29 5.83
N ARG A 60 4.03 -22.82 6.45
CA ARG A 60 5.02 -23.66 7.14
C ARG A 60 4.41 -24.45 8.30
N PHE A 61 3.54 -23.80 9.08
CA PHE A 61 2.94 -24.38 10.29
C PHE A 61 1.49 -24.86 10.08
N ALA A 62 1.04 -25.05 8.84
CA ALA A 62 -0.35 -25.38 8.52
C ALA A 62 -0.88 -26.66 9.19
N LYS A 63 0.01 -27.57 9.59
CA LYS A 63 -0.33 -28.84 10.28
C LYS A 63 -0.09 -28.79 11.79
N ASP A 64 0.55 -27.75 12.29
CA ASP A 64 0.87 -27.57 13.69
C ASP A 64 -0.25 -26.81 14.42
N PRO A 65 -0.34 -26.92 15.76
CA PRO A 65 -1.27 -26.12 16.55
C PRO A 65 -0.78 -24.68 16.69
N VAL A 66 -0.66 -23.99 15.55
CA VAL A 66 -0.28 -22.56 15.43
C VAL A 66 -1.47 -21.79 14.87
N VAL A 67 -1.66 -20.56 15.36
CA VAL A 67 -2.65 -19.62 14.79
C VAL A 67 -2.04 -18.23 14.66
N VAL A 68 -2.23 -17.60 13.50
CA VAL A 68 -1.98 -16.18 13.32
C VAL A 68 -3.30 -15.45 13.46
N ILE A 69 -3.31 -14.34 14.20
CA ILE A 69 -4.47 -13.46 14.34
C ILE A 69 -4.01 -12.03 14.08
N GLY A 70 -4.58 -11.39 13.06
CA GLY A 70 -4.39 -9.97 12.83
C GLY A 70 -5.25 -9.18 13.82
N VAL A 71 -4.64 -8.35 14.65
CA VAL A 71 -5.30 -7.34 15.48
C VAL A 71 -5.22 -6.02 14.74
N HIS A 72 -6.20 -5.77 13.87
CA HIS A 72 -6.25 -4.55 13.09
C HIS A 72 -6.55 -3.36 14.01
N SER A 73 -5.55 -2.53 14.26
CA SER A 73 -5.61 -1.38 15.15
C SER A 73 -5.46 -0.12 14.32
N ALA A 74 -6.56 0.58 14.04
CA ALA A 74 -6.63 1.65 13.04
C ALA A 74 -5.71 2.84 13.37
N LYS A 75 -4.95 3.36 12.39
CA LYS A 75 -4.26 4.66 12.52
C LYS A 75 -5.20 5.81 12.16
N PHE A 76 -5.88 5.70 11.01
CA PHE A 76 -6.77 6.71 10.45
C PHE A 76 -8.24 6.47 10.78
N ILE A 77 -9.08 7.51 10.64
CA ILE A 77 -10.53 7.43 10.91
C ILE A 77 -11.19 6.42 9.98
N SER A 78 -10.84 6.43 8.69
CA SER A 78 -11.40 5.51 7.68
C SER A 78 -11.13 4.03 8.02
N GLU A 79 -9.97 3.73 8.59
CA GLU A 79 -9.57 2.37 8.95
C GLU A 79 -10.39 1.80 10.12
N LYS A 80 -11.18 2.63 10.81
CA LYS A 80 -12.11 2.17 11.87
C LYS A 80 -13.34 1.45 11.33
N ASP A 81 -13.74 1.65 10.07
CA ASP A 81 -14.89 0.96 9.45
C ASP A 81 -14.50 -0.51 9.12
N PRO A 82 -15.14 -1.52 9.72
CA PRO A 82 -14.85 -2.92 9.43
C PRO A 82 -14.98 -3.32 7.95
N GLN A 83 -15.79 -2.62 7.15
CA GLN A 83 -15.89 -2.89 5.72
C GLN A 83 -14.64 -2.44 4.95
N ASN A 84 -14.00 -1.34 5.37
CA ASN A 84 -12.74 -0.91 4.76
C ASN A 84 -11.64 -1.91 5.11
N VAL A 85 -11.61 -2.38 6.36
CA VAL A 85 -10.69 -3.44 6.80
C VAL A 85 -10.92 -4.73 6.00
N ARG A 86 -12.18 -5.11 5.73
CA ARG A 86 -12.51 -6.27 4.88
C ARG A 86 -11.95 -6.11 3.46
N ARG A 87 -12.13 -4.94 2.83
CA ARG A 87 -11.52 -4.66 1.52
C ARG A 87 -10.00 -4.72 1.56
N ALA A 88 -9.37 -4.22 2.62
CA ALA A 88 -7.92 -4.30 2.79
C ALA A 88 -7.43 -5.74 3.00
N VAL A 89 -8.17 -6.56 3.76
CA VAL A 89 -7.90 -8.00 3.94
C VAL A 89 -7.96 -8.73 2.59
N GLU A 90 -8.98 -8.47 1.79
CA GLU A 90 -9.13 -9.01 0.43
C GLU A 90 -7.98 -8.55 -0.49
N ARG A 91 -7.72 -7.24 -0.54
CA ARG A 91 -6.69 -6.61 -1.38
C ARG A 91 -5.28 -7.13 -1.10
N ASN A 92 -4.97 -7.43 0.16
CA ASN A 92 -3.67 -7.95 0.58
C ASN A 92 -3.62 -9.49 0.63
N GLY A 93 -4.72 -10.19 0.32
CA GLY A 93 -4.79 -11.65 0.37
C GLY A 93 -4.51 -12.21 1.76
N VAL A 94 -5.04 -11.57 2.80
CA VAL A 94 -4.95 -12.04 4.19
C VAL A 94 -6.01 -13.12 4.42
N THR A 95 -5.57 -14.30 4.84
CA THR A 95 -6.43 -15.49 5.03
C THR A 95 -6.62 -15.89 6.50
N HIS A 96 -5.74 -15.44 7.39
CA HIS A 96 -5.93 -15.62 8.83
C HIS A 96 -7.09 -14.77 9.37
N PRO A 97 -7.65 -15.15 10.54
CA PRO A 97 -8.58 -14.33 11.30
C PRO A 97 -8.05 -12.93 11.57
N VAL A 98 -8.92 -11.93 11.42
CA VAL A 98 -8.63 -10.54 11.78
C VAL A 98 -9.70 -10.04 12.74
N VAL A 99 -9.29 -9.52 13.88
CA VAL A 99 -10.14 -8.78 14.82
C VAL A 99 -9.98 -7.28 14.56
N VAL A 100 -11.10 -6.57 14.45
CA VAL A 100 -11.11 -5.12 14.20
C VAL A 100 -11.15 -4.38 15.54
N ASP A 101 -10.01 -3.82 15.94
CA ASP A 101 -9.78 -3.08 17.19
C ASP A 101 -9.76 -1.56 16.93
N SER A 102 -10.90 -1.01 16.50
CA SER A 102 -11.01 0.38 16.05
C SER A 102 -10.73 1.43 17.13
N GLU A 103 -10.87 1.07 18.40
CA GLU A 103 -10.66 1.96 19.56
C GLU A 103 -9.42 1.61 20.38
N HIS A 104 -8.52 0.76 19.84
CA HIS A 104 -7.27 0.35 20.47
C HIS A 104 -7.42 -0.34 21.84
N ASP A 105 -8.57 -0.97 22.10
CA ASP A 105 -8.83 -1.69 23.35
C ASP A 105 -7.87 -2.87 23.54
N ILE A 106 -7.63 -3.65 22.48
CA ILE A 106 -6.69 -4.79 22.51
C ILE A 106 -5.27 -4.24 22.51
N TRP A 107 -4.97 -3.29 21.63
CA TRP A 107 -3.67 -2.60 21.55
C TRP A 107 -3.18 -2.10 22.92
N GLU A 108 -4.03 -1.40 23.67
CA GLU A 108 -3.69 -0.85 24.99
C GLU A 108 -3.44 -1.95 26.04
N ARG A 109 -4.23 -3.03 26.02
CA ARG A 109 -4.08 -4.15 26.96
C ARG A 109 -2.78 -4.92 26.78
N PHE A 110 -2.30 -5.00 25.54
CA PHE A 110 -1.00 -5.56 25.22
C PHE A 110 0.14 -4.54 25.33
N ALA A 111 -0.17 -3.29 25.71
CA ALA A 111 0.77 -2.18 25.82
C ALA A 111 1.60 -1.95 24.55
N VAL A 112 0.98 -2.17 23.39
CA VAL A 112 1.62 -1.96 22.08
C VAL A 112 1.84 -0.47 21.84
N ARG A 113 2.91 -0.13 21.09
CA ARG A 113 3.36 1.27 20.88
C ARG A 113 3.78 1.59 19.44
N SER A 114 3.73 0.62 18.53
CA SER A 114 4.22 0.79 17.16
C SER A 114 3.55 -0.18 16.21
N TRP A 115 3.35 0.24 14.97
CA TRP A 115 2.94 -0.63 13.88
C TRP A 115 4.16 -1.05 13.02
N PRO A 116 4.25 -2.32 12.60
CA PRO A 116 3.57 -3.48 13.18
C PRO A 116 4.17 -3.84 14.55
N THR A 117 3.46 -4.64 15.35
CA THR A 117 4.01 -5.33 16.51
C THR A 117 3.49 -6.77 16.55
N LEU A 118 4.39 -7.75 16.65
CA LEU A 118 4.01 -9.14 16.85
C LEU A 118 4.11 -9.53 18.32
N VAL A 119 3.06 -10.16 18.85
CA VAL A 119 3.07 -10.77 20.18
C VAL A 119 2.97 -12.28 20.06
N LEU A 120 3.94 -12.99 20.65
CA LEU A 120 3.94 -14.45 20.70
C LEU A 120 3.34 -14.96 22.00
N VAL A 121 2.34 -15.84 21.90
CA VAL A 121 1.66 -16.47 23.03
C VAL A 121 1.92 -17.98 22.99
N ASP A 122 2.33 -18.56 24.12
CA ASP A 122 2.54 -20.01 24.22
C ASP A 122 1.23 -20.80 24.37
N ALA A 123 1.32 -22.12 24.19
CA ALA A 123 0.20 -23.06 24.34
C ALA A 123 -0.46 -23.06 25.73
N GLY A 124 0.18 -22.47 26.75
CA GLY A 124 -0.38 -22.29 28.07
C GLY A 124 -1.16 -20.98 28.24
N GLY A 125 -1.21 -20.12 27.22
CA GLY A 125 -1.88 -18.82 27.23
C GLY A 125 -1.05 -17.70 27.87
N TYR A 126 0.28 -17.78 27.82
CA TYR A 126 1.16 -16.74 28.34
C TYR A 126 1.90 -16.02 27.22
N VAL A 127 2.03 -14.69 27.36
CA VAL A 127 2.85 -13.88 26.46
C VAL A 127 4.32 -14.22 26.69
N ARG A 128 5.05 -14.46 25.60
CA ARG A 128 6.44 -14.92 25.60
C ARG A 128 7.39 -13.96 24.91
N ASP A 129 6.89 -13.22 23.93
CA ASP A 129 7.70 -12.25 23.21
C ASP A 129 6.82 -11.12 22.68
N THR A 130 7.44 -9.96 22.44
CA THR A 130 6.83 -8.79 21.81
C THR A 130 7.88 -8.15 20.92
N ILE A 131 7.63 -8.20 19.61
CA ILE A 131 8.57 -7.78 18.57
C ILE A 131 7.97 -6.55 17.88
N SER A 132 8.64 -5.40 18.04
CA SER A 132 8.26 -4.15 17.40
C SER A 132 8.93 -4.04 16.02
N GLY A 133 8.16 -3.64 15.01
CA GLY A 133 8.63 -3.44 13.64
C GLY A 133 8.59 -4.70 12.78
N GLU A 134 9.17 -4.58 11.58
CA GLU A 134 9.25 -5.67 10.61
C GLU A 134 10.10 -6.84 11.14
N ILE A 135 9.74 -8.07 10.74
CA ILE A 135 10.48 -9.29 11.07
C ILE A 135 10.66 -10.16 9.82
N ASP A 136 11.73 -10.94 9.76
CA ASP A 136 11.91 -11.97 8.74
C ASP A 136 11.30 -13.32 9.15
N GLU A 137 11.04 -14.17 8.15
CA GLU A 137 10.42 -15.48 8.33
C GLU A 137 11.26 -16.42 9.19
N THR A 138 12.58 -16.42 9.01
CA THR A 138 13.47 -17.36 9.71
C THR A 138 13.44 -17.08 11.21
N THR A 139 13.54 -15.80 11.58
CA THR A 139 13.46 -15.36 12.97
C THR A 139 12.09 -15.68 13.59
N LEU A 140 10.99 -15.36 12.90
CA LEU A 140 9.65 -15.63 13.42
C LEU A 140 9.41 -17.14 13.59
N ALA A 141 9.73 -17.94 12.57
CA ALA A 141 9.52 -19.38 12.59
C ALA A 141 10.37 -20.07 13.67
N GLY A 142 11.62 -19.65 13.85
CA GLY A 142 12.48 -20.19 14.92
C GLY A 142 11.91 -19.96 16.32
N LYS A 143 11.27 -18.80 16.56
CA LYS A 143 10.57 -18.52 17.83
C LYS A 143 9.34 -19.42 18.01
N ILE A 144 8.55 -19.63 16.95
CA ILE A 144 7.38 -20.51 16.98
C ILE A 144 7.79 -21.97 17.25
N ASP A 145 8.82 -22.47 16.56
CA ASP A 145 9.37 -23.81 16.74
C ASP A 145 9.78 -24.09 18.20
N ALA A 146 10.43 -23.10 18.84
CA ALA A 146 10.81 -23.19 20.25
C ALA A 146 9.59 -23.29 21.19
N LEU A 147 8.52 -22.53 20.92
CA LEU A 147 7.28 -22.58 21.72
C LEU A 147 6.52 -23.90 21.50
N LEU A 148 6.51 -24.42 20.28
CA LEU A 148 5.92 -25.73 19.97
C LEU A 148 6.69 -26.86 20.68
N ALA A 149 8.01 -26.82 20.69
CA ALA A 149 8.83 -27.79 21.41
C ALA A 149 8.51 -27.79 22.92
N GLU A 150 8.45 -26.60 23.53
CA GLU A 150 8.07 -26.48 24.95
C GLU A 150 6.65 -27.00 25.23
N GLY A 151 5.71 -26.75 24.32
CA GLY A 151 4.34 -27.28 24.42
C GLY A 151 4.29 -28.81 24.32
N ARG A 152 5.11 -29.41 23.44
CA ARG A 152 5.24 -30.87 23.30
C ARG A 152 5.79 -31.50 24.57
N ASP A 153 6.88 -30.95 25.11
CA ASP A 153 7.51 -31.45 26.34
C ASP A 153 6.55 -31.43 27.53
N LYS A 154 5.62 -30.47 27.56
CA LYS A 154 4.59 -30.33 28.59
C LYS A 154 3.32 -31.15 28.31
N GLY A 155 3.17 -31.71 27.11
CA GLY A 155 1.96 -32.45 26.71
C GLY A 155 0.69 -31.59 26.69
N ILE A 156 0.82 -30.29 26.40
CA ILE A 156 -0.31 -29.33 26.45
C ILE A 156 -0.81 -28.89 25.07
N LEU A 157 -0.18 -29.36 23.98
CA LEU A 157 -0.57 -28.97 22.63
C LEU A 157 -1.94 -29.53 22.24
N ALA A 158 -2.70 -28.73 21.50
CA ALA A 158 -3.94 -29.17 20.88
C ALA A 158 -3.64 -30.22 19.80
N ALA A 159 -4.57 -31.16 19.63
CA ALA A 159 -4.42 -32.27 18.67
C ALA A 159 -4.54 -31.85 17.20
N SER A 160 -5.11 -30.68 16.93
CA SER A 160 -5.33 -30.16 15.57
C SER A 160 -5.20 -28.63 15.51
N PRO A 161 -4.88 -28.08 14.33
CA PRO A 161 -4.97 -26.64 14.07
C PRO A 161 -6.38 -26.08 14.38
N LEU A 162 -6.47 -24.76 14.53
CA LEU A 162 -7.77 -24.09 14.68
C LEU A 162 -8.50 -24.10 13.33
N ASP A 163 -9.79 -24.43 13.32
CA ASP A 163 -10.61 -24.33 12.11
C ASP A 163 -10.93 -22.85 11.84
N VAL A 164 -10.11 -22.24 10.99
CA VAL A 164 -10.29 -20.89 10.46
C VAL A 164 -10.64 -20.99 8.99
N SER A 165 -11.53 -20.13 8.51
CA SER A 165 -11.93 -20.12 7.10
C SER A 165 -11.99 -18.68 6.62
N PRO A 166 -11.29 -18.34 5.54
CA PRO A 166 -11.43 -17.04 4.91
C PRO A 166 -12.88 -16.78 4.53
N ASP A 167 -13.30 -15.53 4.65
CA ASP A 167 -14.60 -15.12 4.12
C ASP A 167 -14.59 -15.29 2.58
N PRO A 168 -15.71 -15.64 1.96
CA PRO A 168 -15.77 -15.83 0.52
C PRO A 168 -15.48 -14.52 -0.20
N ASP A 169 -14.61 -14.60 -1.21
CA ASP A 169 -14.33 -13.50 -2.13
C ASP A 169 -15.56 -13.22 -3.00
N ALA A 170 -16.25 -12.11 -2.72
CA ALA A 170 -17.58 -11.85 -3.25
C ALA A 170 -17.59 -11.21 -4.65
N ASP A 171 -16.51 -10.52 -5.04
CA ASP A 171 -16.51 -9.64 -6.23
C ASP A 171 -15.51 -10.11 -7.29
N ARG A 172 -16.01 -10.90 -8.25
CA ARG A 172 -15.28 -11.26 -9.47
C ARG A 172 -15.70 -10.32 -10.61
N THR A 173 -15.06 -9.16 -10.68
CA THR A 173 -15.26 -8.15 -11.72
C THR A 173 -14.12 -8.18 -12.75
N PHE A 174 -14.23 -7.40 -13.85
CA PHE A 174 -13.18 -7.34 -14.86
C PHE A 174 -11.88 -6.70 -14.33
N LEU A 175 -12.00 -5.57 -13.62
CA LEU A 175 -10.94 -5.02 -12.78
C LEU A 175 -11.09 -5.54 -11.36
N ARG A 176 -10.01 -5.50 -10.60
CA ARG A 176 -10.00 -5.81 -9.17
C ARG A 176 -8.95 -4.96 -8.47
N PHE A 177 -9.43 -4.10 -7.58
CA PHE A 177 -8.62 -3.10 -6.88
C PHE A 177 -7.64 -2.35 -7.80
N PRO A 178 -8.12 -1.67 -8.87
CA PRO A 178 -7.23 -0.88 -9.72
C PRO A 178 -6.53 0.18 -8.87
N GLY A 179 -5.20 0.11 -8.80
CA GLY A 179 -4.41 0.93 -7.87
C GLY A 179 -4.06 2.29 -8.45
N LYS A 180 -3.67 2.31 -9.73
CA LYS A 180 -3.27 3.52 -10.45
C LYS A 180 -3.80 3.53 -11.88
N VAL A 181 -3.94 4.73 -12.42
CA VAL A 181 -4.30 4.99 -13.83
C VAL A 181 -3.31 5.99 -14.41
N HIS A 182 -2.90 5.79 -15.65
CA HIS A 182 -2.01 6.69 -16.38
C HIS A 182 -2.54 6.89 -17.80
N VAL A 183 -2.30 8.07 -18.39
CA VAL A 183 -2.63 8.32 -19.79
C VAL A 183 -1.40 8.77 -20.55
N ALA A 184 -1.15 8.14 -21.70
CA ALA A 184 -0.14 8.58 -22.65
C ALA A 184 -0.56 8.25 -24.08
N LYS A 185 -0.38 9.20 -25.00
CA LYS A 185 -0.72 9.06 -26.44
C LYS A 185 -2.15 8.55 -26.68
N ASP A 186 -3.14 9.16 -26.04
CA ASP A 186 -4.55 8.79 -26.14
C ASP A 186 -4.88 7.34 -25.74
N ARG A 187 -3.98 6.71 -24.97
CA ARG A 187 -4.21 5.40 -24.35
C ARG A 187 -4.30 5.52 -22.84
N LEU A 188 -5.23 4.78 -22.29
CA LEU A 188 -5.42 4.57 -20.87
C LEU A 188 -4.66 3.32 -20.44
N PHE A 189 -3.78 3.48 -19.46
CA PHE A 189 -3.07 2.40 -18.80
C PHE A 189 -3.61 2.26 -17.38
N ILE A 190 -4.04 1.06 -17.01
CA ILE A 190 -4.61 0.78 -15.69
C ILE A 190 -3.79 -0.32 -15.02
N ALA A 191 -3.33 -0.04 -13.80
CA ALA A 191 -2.72 -1.04 -12.96
C ALA A 191 -3.84 -1.79 -12.23
N ASP A 192 -4.24 -2.94 -12.79
CA ASP A 192 -5.28 -3.83 -12.25
C ASP A 192 -4.68 -4.68 -11.12
N ALA A 193 -4.43 -4.02 -10.00
CA ALA A 193 -3.45 -4.46 -9.01
C ALA A 193 -3.85 -5.77 -8.31
N GLY A 194 -5.15 -5.96 -8.06
CA GLY A 194 -5.72 -7.17 -7.47
C GLY A 194 -5.83 -8.35 -8.44
N HIS A 195 -5.61 -8.14 -9.74
CA HIS A 195 -5.35 -9.21 -10.72
C HIS A 195 -3.89 -9.25 -11.18
N HIS A 196 -2.99 -8.50 -10.53
CA HIS A 196 -1.55 -8.58 -10.80
C HIS A 196 -1.17 -8.42 -12.28
N ARG A 197 -1.84 -7.49 -12.97
CA ARG A 197 -1.70 -7.25 -14.41
C ARG A 197 -1.95 -5.79 -14.76
N LEU A 198 -1.71 -5.44 -16.03
CA LEU A 198 -1.99 -4.13 -16.60
C LEU A 198 -3.07 -4.25 -17.68
N ILE A 199 -3.94 -3.26 -17.77
CA ILE A 199 -4.89 -3.10 -18.87
C ILE A 199 -4.47 -1.90 -19.72
N VAL A 200 -4.40 -2.10 -21.03
CA VAL A 200 -4.22 -1.04 -22.03
C VAL A 200 -5.53 -0.86 -22.77
N ALA A 201 -6.08 0.35 -22.76
CA ALA A 201 -7.32 0.71 -23.44
C ALA A 201 -7.19 2.06 -24.15
N ASP A 202 -8.17 2.42 -24.98
CA ASP A 202 -8.37 3.82 -25.35
C ASP A 202 -9.08 4.61 -24.25
N LEU A 203 -9.26 5.92 -24.45
CA LEU A 203 -9.88 6.81 -23.46
C LEU A 203 -11.39 6.59 -23.30
N ASP A 204 -12.03 5.84 -24.19
CA ASP A 204 -13.46 5.49 -24.13
C ASP A 204 -13.69 4.10 -23.53
N GLY A 205 -12.61 3.37 -23.18
CA GLY A 205 -12.66 2.10 -22.47
C GLY A 205 -12.57 0.86 -23.35
N ARG A 206 -12.30 0.98 -24.65
CA ARG A 206 -12.05 -0.20 -25.49
C ARG A 206 -10.71 -0.80 -25.14
N VAL A 207 -10.71 -2.03 -24.63
CA VAL A 207 -9.49 -2.74 -24.24
C VAL A 207 -8.72 -3.13 -25.50
N GLN A 208 -7.45 -2.74 -25.55
CA GLN A 208 -6.52 -3.01 -26.63
C GLN A 208 -5.58 -4.17 -26.29
N ALA A 209 -5.20 -4.30 -25.01
CA ALA A 209 -4.36 -5.40 -24.54
C ALA A 209 -4.48 -5.60 -23.04
N VAL A 210 -4.15 -6.83 -22.60
CA VAL A 210 -3.89 -7.19 -21.21
C VAL A 210 -2.43 -7.65 -21.13
N VAL A 211 -1.67 -7.09 -20.20
CA VAL A 211 -0.25 -7.41 -20.00
C VAL A 211 -0.10 -8.01 -18.61
N GLY A 212 0.32 -9.27 -18.52
CA GLY A 212 0.36 -10.04 -17.29
C GLY A 212 -0.62 -11.23 -17.32
N GLU A 213 -0.16 -12.40 -16.91
CA GLU A 213 -0.96 -13.65 -16.90
C GLU A 213 -2.11 -13.65 -15.87
N GLY A 214 -2.10 -12.73 -14.89
CA GLY A 214 -3.13 -12.61 -13.85
C GLY A 214 -2.77 -13.23 -12.49
N GLY A 215 -1.65 -13.95 -12.42
CA GLY A 215 -1.08 -14.48 -11.18
C GLY A 215 0.04 -13.60 -10.64
N ALA A 216 0.23 -13.59 -9.31
CA ALA A 216 1.36 -12.91 -8.70
C ALA A 216 2.67 -13.58 -9.12
N GLY A 217 3.60 -12.83 -9.71
CA GLY A 217 4.89 -13.31 -10.15
C GLY A 217 5.77 -12.18 -10.69
N ALA A 218 7.01 -12.49 -11.07
CA ALA A 218 7.99 -11.51 -11.54
C ALA A 218 8.60 -11.89 -12.91
N HIS A 219 7.90 -12.69 -13.70
CA HIS A 219 8.41 -13.20 -14.97
C HIS A 219 8.46 -12.07 -16.02
N ASP A 220 9.58 -11.95 -16.72
CA ASP A 220 9.77 -11.08 -17.90
C ASP A 220 9.28 -11.82 -19.16
N GLY A 221 9.16 -11.12 -20.29
CA GLY A 221 8.82 -11.71 -21.58
C GLY A 221 7.53 -11.15 -22.21
N PRO A 222 6.94 -11.85 -23.20
CA PRO A 222 5.73 -11.40 -23.88
C PRO A 222 4.55 -11.19 -22.93
N ALA A 223 3.67 -10.24 -23.24
CA ALA A 223 2.50 -9.88 -22.44
C ALA A 223 1.71 -11.04 -21.79
N PRO A 224 1.37 -12.15 -22.48
CA PRO A 224 0.61 -13.25 -21.87
C PRO A 224 1.43 -14.14 -20.92
N GLU A 225 2.77 -14.08 -20.96
CA GLU A 225 3.68 -14.89 -20.15
C GLU A 225 4.35 -14.09 -19.03
N ALA A 226 4.35 -12.76 -19.15
CA ALA A 226 4.86 -11.88 -18.10
C ALA A 226 3.96 -11.97 -16.86
N SER A 227 4.53 -11.72 -15.68
CA SER A 227 3.78 -11.59 -14.44
C SER A 227 4.24 -10.39 -13.62
N PHE A 228 3.29 -9.82 -12.88
CA PHE A 228 3.50 -8.74 -11.92
C PHE A 228 3.02 -9.19 -10.55
N HIS A 229 3.26 -8.38 -9.52
CA HIS A 229 2.69 -8.60 -8.20
C HIS A 229 2.28 -7.26 -7.62
N ASN A 230 0.96 -7.01 -7.63
CA ASN A 230 0.37 -5.75 -7.15
C ASN A 230 1.03 -4.51 -7.80
N PRO A 231 1.01 -4.37 -9.14
CA PRO A 231 1.57 -3.20 -9.81
C PRO A 231 0.80 -1.93 -9.44
N GLN A 232 1.50 -0.80 -9.37
CA GLN A 232 0.95 0.51 -9.00
C GLN A 232 1.35 1.57 -10.03
N GLY A 233 2.18 2.55 -9.64
CA GLY A 233 2.50 3.74 -10.42
C GLY A 233 3.05 3.43 -11.80
N MET A 234 2.62 4.21 -12.77
CA MET A 234 3.06 4.09 -14.17
C MET A 234 3.42 5.45 -14.73
N THR A 235 4.39 5.46 -15.64
CA THR A 235 4.70 6.61 -16.50
C THR A 235 5.19 6.09 -17.84
N ALA A 236 5.04 6.86 -18.92
CA ALA A 236 5.43 6.41 -20.24
C ALA A 236 6.34 7.40 -20.95
N ASP A 237 7.05 6.89 -21.95
CA ASP A 237 7.59 7.69 -23.02
C ASP A 237 7.08 7.21 -24.38
N ASP A 238 7.79 7.58 -25.45
CA ASP A 238 7.33 7.23 -26.78
C ASP A 238 7.35 5.74 -27.09
N GLN A 239 8.23 5.00 -26.43
CA GLN A 239 8.57 3.61 -26.73
C GLN A 239 8.19 2.67 -25.58
N SER A 240 8.23 3.14 -24.34
CA SER A 240 8.08 2.28 -23.18
C SER A 240 7.10 2.84 -22.15
N LEU A 241 6.33 1.93 -21.54
CA LEU A 241 5.64 2.16 -20.28
C LEU A 241 6.53 1.65 -19.15
N TYR A 242 6.76 2.47 -18.13
CA TYR A 242 7.48 2.11 -16.92
C TYR A 242 6.47 1.86 -15.81
N VAL A 243 6.72 0.81 -15.01
CA VAL A 243 5.76 0.29 -14.04
C VAL A 243 6.46 0.04 -12.71
N ALA A 244 5.92 0.60 -11.64
CA ALA A 244 6.26 0.25 -10.29
C ALA A 244 5.54 -1.04 -9.92
N ASP A 245 6.28 -2.15 -9.91
CA ASP A 245 5.76 -3.47 -9.59
C ASP A 245 5.95 -3.71 -8.09
N THR A 246 5.06 -3.08 -7.32
CA THR A 246 5.25 -2.78 -5.89
C THR A 246 5.47 -4.04 -5.05
N GLY A 247 4.67 -5.07 -5.26
CA GLY A 247 4.74 -6.33 -4.50
C GLY A 247 5.96 -7.19 -4.83
N ASN A 248 6.62 -6.96 -5.98
CA ASN A 248 7.90 -7.57 -6.31
C ASN A 248 9.10 -6.69 -5.92
N HIS A 249 8.86 -5.43 -5.53
CA HIS A 249 9.91 -4.44 -5.34
C HIS A 249 10.79 -4.28 -6.60
N LEU A 250 10.13 -4.21 -7.76
CA LEU A 250 10.78 -4.08 -9.07
C LEU A 250 10.33 -2.79 -9.78
N LEU A 251 11.22 -2.27 -10.62
CA LEU A 251 10.88 -1.35 -11.69
C LEU A 251 10.84 -2.15 -13.00
N ARG A 252 9.70 -2.16 -13.68
CA ARG A 252 9.49 -2.90 -14.93
C ARG A 252 9.36 -1.93 -16.10
N GLY A 253 9.74 -2.36 -17.29
CA GLY A 253 9.50 -1.68 -18.56
C GLY A 253 8.64 -2.55 -19.46
N VAL A 254 7.69 -1.96 -20.16
CA VAL A 254 6.86 -2.60 -21.18
C VAL A 254 7.10 -1.88 -22.49
N ASP A 255 7.61 -2.59 -23.50
CA ASP A 255 7.73 -2.04 -24.85
C ASP A 255 6.32 -1.81 -25.42
N LEU A 256 6.00 -0.58 -25.83
CA LEU A 256 4.66 -0.20 -26.26
C LEU A 256 4.31 -0.69 -27.68
N SER A 257 5.28 -1.21 -28.43
CA SER A 257 5.10 -1.76 -29.76
C SER A 257 4.94 -3.28 -29.76
N THR A 258 5.66 -3.99 -28.88
CA THR A 258 5.62 -5.46 -28.78
C THR A 258 4.87 -5.97 -27.55
N LEU A 259 4.65 -5.11 -26.56
CA LEU A 259 4.15 -5.45 -25.21
C LEU A 259 5.04 -6.43 -24.45
N GLU A 260 6.32 -6.50 -24.81
CA GLU A 260 7.31 -7.28 -24.06
C GLU A 260 7.68 -6.58 -22.74
N VAL A 261 7.67 -7.34 -21.66
CA VAL A 261 7.97 -6.88 -20.30
C VAL A 261 9.40 -7.23 -19.94
N THR A 262 10.12 -6.28 -19.37
CA THR A 262 11.49 -6.45 -18.87
C THR A 262 11.65 -5.86 -17.48
N THR A 263 12.51 -6.45 -16.66
CA THR A 263 12.89 -5.87 -15.37
C THR A 263 14.06 -4.90 -15.56
N LEU A 264 13.86 -3.65 -15.15
CA LEU A 264 14.84 -2.57 -15.29
C LEU A 264 15.69 -2.42 -14.01
N ALA A 265 15.06 -2.54 -12.84
CA ALA A 265 15.73 -2.45 -11.55
C ALA A 265 15.00 -3.26 -10.48
N GLY A 266 15.69 -3.57 -9.38
CA GLY A 266 15.16 -4.40 -8.31
C GLY A 266 15.62 -5.85 -8.39
N THR A 267 15.69 -6.50 -7.23
CA THR A 267 16.12 -7.90 -7.06
C THR A 267 14.97 -8.90 -6.98
N GLY A 268 13.72 -8.41 -6.92
CA GLY A 268 12.53 -9.23 -6.67
C GLY A 268 12.27 -9.51 -5.18
N VAL A 269 13.12 -8.97 -4.29
CA VAL A 269 13.02 -9.13 -2.85
C VAL A 269 13.09 -7.76 -2.18
N LYS A 270 12.32 -7.57 -1.11
CA LYS A 270 12.34 -6.35 -0.30
C LYS A 270 13.75 -6.09 0.24
N GLY A 271 14.34 -4.94 -0.04
CA GLY A 271 15.61 -4.55 0.61
C GLY A 271 15.42 -4.38 2.12
N GLU A 272 16.41 -4.67 2.97
CA GLU A 272 16.26 -4.64 4.45
C GLU A 272 16.61 -3.28 5.10
N ALA A 273 17.48 -2.49 4.49
CA ALA A 273 17.87 -1.15 4.93
C ALA A 273 18.63 -0.42 3.81
N PRO A 274 18.97 0.87 3.94
CA PRO A 274 19.93 1.55 3.06
C PRO A 274 21.33 0.94 3.25
N GLY A 275 21.64 -0.12 2.50
CA GLY A 275 22.97 -0.71 2.42
C GLY A 275 23.82 -0.02 1.34
N PRO A 276 25.14 -0.32 1.27
CA PRO A 276 25.91 0.04 0.09
C PRO A 276 25.29 -0.68 -1.11
N PHE A 277 24.78 0.06 -2.09
CA PHE A 277 24.29 -0.48 -3.34
C PHE A 277 25.11 0.12 -4.48
N ASP A 278 25.32 -0.67 -5.54
CA ASP A 278 25.97 -0.19 -6.76
C ASP A 278 24.90 0.45 -7.65
N PRO A 279 24.89 1.79 -7.80
CA PRO A 279 23.89 2.45 -8.61
C PRO A 279 23.97 2.05 -10.09
N THR A 280 25.11 1.51 -10.56
CA THR A 280 25.33 1.09 -11.96
C THR A 280 24.86 -0.34 -12.26
N ALA A 281 24.39 -1.06 -11.24
CA ALA A 281 23.83 -2.40 -11.40
C ALA A 281 22.38 -2.45 -10.91
N PRO A 282 21.41 -1.78 -11.57
CA PRO A 282 20.06 -1.60 -11.03
C PRO A 282 19.32 -2.88 -10.65
N ARG A 283 19.57 -4.00 -11.35
CA ARG A 283 18.98 -5.32 -11.04
C ARG A 283 19.56 -5.99 -9.77
N ASN A 284 20.64 -5.44 -9.22
CA ASN A 284 21.22 -5.86 -7.94
C ASN A 284 20.82 -4.93 -6.78
N VAL A 285 20.17 -3.80 -7.09
CA VAL A 285 19.71 -2.85 -6.08
C VAL A 285 18.37 -3.31 -5.53
N SER A 286 18.31 -3.61 -4.24
CA SER A 286 17.05 -4.03 -3.61
C SER A 286 16.16 -2.80 -3.36
N LEU A 287 15.04 -2.72 -4.07
CA LEU A 287 14.07 -1.65 -3.87
C LEU A 287 13.17 -1.97 -2.67
N ARG A 288 12.42 -0.97 -2.22
CA ARG A 288 11.47 -1.08 -1.10
C ARG A 288 10.14 -0.45 -1.46
N SER A 289 9.32 -1.24 -2.15
CA SER A 289 7.93 -0.89 -2.50
C SER A 289 7.83 0.41 -3.31
N PRO A 290 8.34 0.43 -4.55
CA PRO A 290 8.09 1.54 -5.45
C PRO A 290 6.57 1.65 -5.67
N TRP A 291 6.00 2.85 -5.54
CA TRP A 291 4.54 3.04 -5.52
C TRP A 291 4.04 4.01 -6.59
N GLY A 292 4.75 5.14 -6.76
CA GLY A 292 4.44 6.15 -7.77
C GLY A 292 5.62 6.37 -8.70
N LEU A 293 5.35 6.67 -9.97
CA LEU A 293 6.38 7.00 -10.97
C LEU A 293 6.09 8.33 -11.64
N LEU A 294 7.14 9.11 -11.90
CA LEU A 294 7.06 10.32 -12.70
C LEU A 294 8.27 10.39 -13.61
N ARG A 295 8.07 10.72 -14.89
CA ARG A 295 9.17 10.89 -15.83
C ARG A 295 9.50 12.37 -16.01
N ILE A 296 10.78 12.71 -15.93
CA ILE A 296 11.32 14.05 -16.22
C ILE A 296 12.47 13.90 -17.20
N GLY A 297 12.23 14.25 -18.46
CA GLY A 297 13.23 14.02 -19.52
C GLY A 297 13.57 12.54 -19.65
N ARG A 298 14.83 12.17 -19.40
CA ARG A 298 15.34 10.77 -19.42
C ARG A 298 15.36 10.10 -18.04
N GLN A 299 14.94 10.80 -16.99
CA GLN A 299 14.92 10.30 -15.63
C GLN A 299 13.52 9.84 -15.24
N LEU A 300 13.46 8.76 -14.47
CA LEU A 300 12.26 8.30 -13.78
C LEU A 300 12.44 8.57 -12.30
N LEU A 301 11.60 9.43 -11.74
CA LEU A 301 11.44 9.58 -10.30
C LEU A 301 10.52 8.46 -9.81
N ILE A 302 10.89 7.87 -8.68
CA ILE A 302 10.23 6.74 -8.07
C ILE A 302 9.87 7.14 -6.64
N ALA A 303 8.59 7.22 -6.32
CA ALA A 303 8.14 7.33 -4.95
C ALA A 303 8.33 5.97 -4.26
N MET A 304 9.41 5.87 -3.49
CA MET A 304 9.84 4.66 -2.79
C MET A 304 9.17 4.62 -1.42
N ALA A 305 7.91 4.17 -1.40
CA ALA A 305 7.06 4.18 -0.22
C ALA A 305 7.70 3.47 0.97
N GLY A 306 8.28 2.29 0.74
CA GLY A 306 8.86 1.43 1.78
C GLY A 306 10.22 1.88 2.32
N SER A 307 10.81 2.95 1.77
CA SER A 307 11.99 3.60 2.33
C SER A 307 11.78 5.10 2.57
N HIS A 308 10.56 5.60 2.44
CA HIS A 308 10.18 7.00 2.68
C HIS A 308 11.06 8.00 1.89
N GLN A 309 11.29 7.73 0.61
CA GLN A 309 12.20 8.48 -0.25
C GLN A 309 11.66 8.67 -1.67
N ILE A 310 12.20 9.66 -2.38
CA ILE A 310 12.14 9.73 -3.84
C ILE A 310 13.47 9.26 -4.41
N TRP A 311 13.41 8.24 -5.25
CA TRP A 311 14.55 7.68 -5.98
C TRP A 311 14.54 8.15 -7.43
N VAL A 312 15.69 8.10 -8.08
CA VAL A 312 15.85 8.40 -9.51
C VAL A 312 16.45 7.20 -10.23
N TYR A 313 15.88 6.85 -11.37
CA TYR A 313 16.45 5.93 -12.36
C TYR A 313 16.73 6.68 -13.67
N ASP A 314 17.98 6.72 -14.11
CA ASP A 314 18.41 7.27 -15.41
C ASP A 314 18.31 6.16 -16.46
N VAL A 315 17.40 6.32 -17.43
CA VAL A 315 17.09 5.28 -18.42
C VAL A 315 18.27 4.98 -19.33
N ASP A 316 19.08 5.98 -19.67
CA ASP A 316 20.20 5.83 -20.61
C ASP A 316 21.45 5.28 -19.91
N LYS A 317 21.69 5.73 -18.67
CA LYS A 317 22.89 5.34 -17.91
C LYS A 317 22.69 4.10 -17.05
N HIS A 318 21.45 3.65 -16.89
CA HIS A 318 21.08 2.59 -15.94
C HIS A 318 21.63 2.89 -14.54
N LEU A 319 21.47 4.14 -14.10
CA LEU A 319 21.86 4.58 -12.76
C LEU A 319 20.61 4.69 -11.88
N ILE A 320 20.61 4.04 -10.73
CA ILE A 320 19.50 4.13 -9.76
C ILE A 320 19.97 4.51 -8.37
N GLY A 321 19.20 5.32 -7.64
CA GLY A 321 19.48 5.60 -6.23
C GLY A 321 18.50 6.61 -5.59
N PRO A 322 18.59 6.82 -4.26
CA PRO A 322 17.82 7.84 -3.57
C PRO A 322 18.30 9.23 -3.99
N TRP A 323 17.36 10.15 -4.12
CA TRP A 323 17.62 11.54 -4.49
C TRP A 323 17.07 12.53 -3.45
N ALA A 324 15.86 12.27 -2.95
CA ALA A 324 15.25 13.07 -1.89
C ALA A 324 14.70 12.18 -0.77
N GLY A 325 14.73 12.69 0.45
CA GLY A 325 14.32 11.96 1.65
C GLY A 325 15.51 11.35 2.40
N SER A 326 15.59 11.61 3.70
CA SER A 326 16.57 11.01 4.62
C SER A 326 16.34 9.51 4.87
N GLY A 327 15.14 9.01 4.53
CA GLY A 327 14.69 7.65 4.81
C GLY A 327 14.02 7.47 6.17
N ARG A 328 14.00 8.50 7.01
CA ARG A 328 13.19 8.53 8.22
C ARG A 328 11.73 8.78 7.86
N GLU A 329 10.81 8.02 8.44
CA GLU A 329 9.37 8.28 8.40
C GLU A 329 9.03 9.43 9.34
N ASP A 330 8.88 10.64 8.80
CA ASP A 330 8.63 11.85 9.59
C ASP A 330 8.13 13.00 8.69
N HIS A 331 7.74 14.13 9.29
CA HIS A 331 7.32 15.34 8.60
C HIS A 331 8.38 16.43 8.76
N VAL A 332 9.40 16.42 7.87
CA VAL A 332 10.48 17.42 7.89
C VAL A 332 10.68 18.02 6.51
N ASP A 333 10.39 19.32 6.38
CA ASP A 333 10.75 20.16 5.24
C ASP A 333 12.23 20.60 5.29
N GLY A 334 12.80 20.99 4.15
CA GLY A 334 14.19 21.45 4.08
C GLY A 334 14.92 20.98 2.81
N PRO A 335 16.26 20.95 2.80
CA PRO A 335 17.03 20.43 1.67
C PRO A 335 16.61 19.01 1.27
N VAL A 336 16.62 18.68 -0.03
CA VAL A 336 16.12 17.38 -0.53
C VAL A 336 16.68 16.16 0.17
N ALA A 337 17.98 16.15 0.54
CA ALA A 337 18.62 15.01 1.20
C ALA A 337 18.30 14.90 2.70
N GLU A 338 17.89 15.99 3.34
CA GLU A 338 17.65 16.07 4.80
C GLU A 338 16.17 15.98 5.15
N ALA A 339 15.29 16.40 4.21
CA ALA A 339 13.86 16.27 4.37
C ALA A 339 13.48 14.83 4.72
N ALA A 340 12.47 14.66 5.56
CA ALA A 340 11.90 13.36 5.87
C ALA A 340 10.52 13.28 5.24
N LEU A 341 10.26 12.19 4.52
CA LEU A 341 8.97 11.88 3.92
C LEU A 341 8.32 10.77 4.73
N ALA A 342 7.06 10.46 4.44
CA ALA A 342 6.32 9.39 5.10
C ALA A 342 5.43 8.67 4.09
N GLN A 343 6.01 7.63 3.46
CA GLN A 343 5.32 6.76 2.50
C GLN A 343 4.81 7.55 1.28
N PRO A 344 5.72 8.17 0.50
CA PRO A 344 5.32 8.86 -0.72
C PRO A 344 4.69 7.85 -1.70
N SER A 345 3.50 8.15 -2.22
CA SER A 345 2.72 7.21 -3.03
C SER A 345 2.34 7.73 -4.42
N GLY A 346 2.38 9.04 -4.63
CA GLY A 346 2.02 9.69 -5.90
C GLY A 346 2.95 10.83 -6.25
N LEU A 347 3.18 11.03 -7.55
CA LEU A 347 4.07 12.07 -8.07
C LEU A 347 3.46 12.76 -9.29
N ALA A 348 3.61 14.08 -9.37
CA ALA A 348 3.28 14.87 -10.55
C ALA A 348 4.24 16.04 -10.72
N GLN A 349 4.23 16.68 -11.89
CA GLN A 349 5.05 17.86 -12.16
C GLN A 349 4.19 19.08 -12.50
N ALA A 350 4.47 20.21 -11.83
CA ALA A 350 3.95 21.52 -12.17
C ALA A 350 5.13 22.49 -12.40
N GLY A 351 5.56 22.65 -13.66
CA GLY A 351 6.71 23.48 -13.99
C GLY A 351 8.00 23.01 -13.31
N ARG A 352 8.59 23.87 -12.47
CA ARG A 352 9.81 23.55 -11.68
C ARG A 352 9.54 22.70 -10.43
N TYR A 353 8.28 22.43 -10.10
CA TYR A 353 7.90 21.74 -8.87
C TYR A 353 7.50 20.30 -9.13
N ILE A 354 8.03 19.39 -8.33
CA ILE A 354 7.58 18.00 -8.28
C ILE A 354 6.68 17.83 -7.07
N LEU A 355 5.43 17.50 -7.30
CA LEU A 355 4.46 17.26 -6.25
C LEU A 355 4.59 15.83 -5.74
N ILE A 356 4.39 15.67 -4.44
CA ILE A 356 4.42 14.40 -3.72
C ILE A 356 3.12 14.29 -2.94
N ALA A 357 2.38 13.21 -3.17
CA ALA A 357 1.37 12.74 -2.22
C ALA A 357 2.09 11.94 -1.13
N ASP A 358 2.25 12.54 0.05
CA ASP A 358 3.00 12.01 1.18
C ASP A 358 2.01 11.40 2.19
N SER A 359 1.70 10.12 1.99
CA SER A 359 0.46 9.49 2.44
C SER A 359 0.34 9.39 3.96
N GLU A 360 1.38 8.94 4.66
CA GLU A 360 1.31 8.66 6.10
C GLU A 360 1.25 9.93 6.96
N ILE A 361 1.63 11.09 6.40
CA ILE A 361 1.48 12.43 7.00
C ILE A 361 0.30 13.22 6.44
N SER A 362 -0.53 12.60 5.60
CA SER A 362 -1.72 13.21 5.02
C SER A 362 -1.48 14.59 4.41
N SER A 363 -0.42 14.70 3.61
CA SER A 363 0.04 15.99 3.09
C SER A 363 0.39 15.93 1.61
N ILE A 364 0.26 17.07 0.94
CA ILE A 364 0.87 17.28 -0.39
C ILE A 364 2.07 18.17 -0.22
N ARG A 365 3.19 17.74 -0.80
CA ARG A 365 4.48 18.41 -0.70
C ARG A 365 5.02 18.69 -2.07
N VAL A 366 5.98 19.61 -2.15
CA VAL A 366 6.67 19.95 -3.38
C VAL A 366 8.17 19.83 -3.19
N ILE A 367 8.87 19.21 -4.15
CA ILE A 367 10.29 19.42 -4.36
C ILE A 367 10.43 20.57 -5.34
N ASP A 368 11.11 21.63 -4.92
CA ASP A 368 11.54 22.69 -5.79
C ASP A 368 12.88 22.32 -6.46
N LEU A 369 12.87 22.15 -7.78
CA LEU A 369 14.05 21.72 -8.55
C LEU A 369 15.18 22.75 -8.62
N GLU A 370 14.88 24.05 -8.45
CA GLU A 370 15.91 25.09 -8.50
C GLU A 370 16.47 25.39 -7.11
N ASP A 371 15.62 25.38 -6.07
CA ASP A 371 16.08 25.58 -4.69
C ASP A 371 16.62 24.28 -4.06
N SER A 372 16.33 23.11 -4.66
CA SER A 372 16.63 21.79 -4.12
C SER A 372 16.11 21.59 -2.69
N THR A 373 14.85 22.00 -2.46
CA THR A 373 14.17 21.87 -1.16
C THR A 373 12.83 21.16 -1.27
N VAL A 374 12.43 20.47 -0.21
CA VAL A 374 11.09 19.94 0.02
C VAL A 374 10.31 20.90 0.91
N LYS A 375 9.08 21.23 0.51
CA LYS A 375 8.14 22.06 1.28
C LYS A 375 6.76 21.45 1.30
N THR A 376 6.08 21.53 2.43
CA THR A 376 4.67 21.16 2.55
C THR A 376 3.79 22.28 2.04
N ILE A 377 2.82 21.96 1.17
CA ILE A 377 1.90 22.95 0.62
C ILE A 377 0.50 22.85 1.22
N VAL A 378 0.05 21.67 1.62
CA VAL A 378 -1.19 21.43 2.39
C VAL A 378 -1.03 20.17 3.24
N GLY A 379 -1.79 20.06 4.33
CA GLY A 379 -1.70 18.97 5.30
C GLY A 379 -0.75 19.30 6.46
N ARG A 380 -0.98 18.67 7.64
CA ARG A 380 -0.41 19.13 8.92
C ARG A 380 0.44 18.11 9.69
N GLY A 381 0.54 16.85 9.24
CA GLY A 381 1.49 15.87 9.81
C GLY A 381 0.92 14.48 10.09
N LEU A 382 1.71 13.63 10.76
CA LEU A 382 1.46 12.19 10.98
C LEU A 382 0.12 11.86 11.68
N PHE A 383 -0.38 12.75 12.53
CA PHE A 383 -1.61 12.55 13.32
C PHE A 383 -2.61 13.71 13.17
N ASP A 384 -2.32 14.66 12.29
CA ASP A 384 -3.18 15.81 11.98
C ASP A 384 -3.84 15.58 10.62
N PHE A 385 -4.76 14.61 10.58
CA PHE A 385 -5.54 14.20 9.41
C PHE A 385 -7.03 14.44 9.64
N GLY A 386 -7.79 14.50 8.55
CA GLY A 386 -9.23 14.83 8.58
C GLY A 386 -9.71 15.22 7.18
N ASP A 387 -10.83 15.92 7.08
CA ASP A 387 -11.44 16.33 5.81
C ASP A 387 -11.84 17.81 5.89
N GLU A 388 -10.87 18.69 5.71
CA GLU A 388 -11.06 20.14 5.81
C GLU A 388 -10.57 20.83 4.54
N GLU A 389 -11.37 21.78 4.05
CA GLU A 389 -11.12 22.56 2.84
C GLU A 389 -10.69 24.00 3.19
N GLY A 390 -10.37 24.79 2.17
CA GLY A 390 -10.07 26.22 2.29
C GLY A 390 -8.59 26.54 2.11
N PRO A 391 -8.07 27.59 2.79
CA PRO A 391 -6.70 28.05 2.60
C PRO A 391 -5.68 27.02 3.10
N PRO A 392 -4.44 27.02 2.58
CA PRO A 392 -3.43 25.99 2.83
C PRO A 392 -3.25 25.55 4.28
N ASP A 393 -3.21 26.51 5.21
CA ASP A 393 -2.90 26.27 6.62
C ASP A 393 -4.04 25.56 7.40
N SER A 394 -5.25 25.50 6.83
CA SER A 394 -6.40 24.81 7.45
C SER A 394 -6.71 23.45 6.85
N VAL A 395 -6.12 23.10 5.70
CA VAL A 395 -6.47 21.89 4.96
C VAL A 395 -6.08 20.64 5.75
N LEU A 396 -7.03 19.71 5.82
CA LEU A 396 -6.80 18.35 6.30
C LEU A 396 -7.15 17.36 5.19
N LEU A 397 -6.25 16.39 5.01
CA LEU A 397 -6.42 15.24 4.13
C LEU A 397 -6.37 13.97 4.97
N GLN A 398 -6.63 12.82 4.35
CA GLN A 398 -6.49 11.51 4.97
C GLN A 398 -5.91 10.51 3.96
N HIS A 399 -4.64 10.16 4.18
CA HIS A 399 -3.88 9.19 3.39
C HIS A 399 -3.98 9.40 1.86
N PRO A 400 -3.62 10.58 1.33
CA PRO A 400 -3.73 10.84 -0.09
C PRO A 400 -2.73 9.98 -0.86
N LEU A 401 -3.21 9.13 -1.78
CA LEU A 401 -2.36 8.19 -2.50
C LEU A 401 -1.82 8.74 -3.82
N ASP A 402 -2.48 9.77 -4.38
CA ASP A 402 -2.05 10.33 -5.66
C ASP A 402 -2.25 11.83 -5.82
N VAL A 403 -1.46 12.38 -6.73
CA VAL A 403 -1.54 13.77 -7.16
C VAL A 403 -1.40 13.85 -8.68
N ALA A 404 -2.19 14.70 -9.32
CA ALA A 404 -2.11 14.95 -10.76
C ALA A 404 -2.26 16.45 -11.05
N VAL A 405 -1.68 16.91 -12.15
CA VAL A 405 -1.69 18.34 -12.52
C VAL A 405 -2.55 18.54 -13.75
N GLY A 406 -3.56 19.40 -13.64
CA GLY A 406 -4.36 19.86 -14.77
C GLY A 406 -4.06 21.31 -15.14
N SER A 407 -4.80 21.83 -16.13
CA SER A 407 -4.66 23.20 -16.63
C SER A 407 -4.92 24.28 -15.58
N GLY A 408 -5.86 24.03 -14.65
CA GLY A 408 -6.32 25.02 -13.67
C GLY A 408 -6.03 24.70 -12.20
N ALA A 409 -5.62 23.48 -11.86
CA ALA A 409 -5.44 23.05 -10.47
C ALA A 409 -4.53 21.82 -10.35
N ILE A 410 -4.08 21.58 -9.13
CA ILE A 410 -3.52 20.30 -8.68
C ILE A 410 -4.68 19.45 -8.15
N TYR A 411 -4.87 18.25 -8.69
CA TYR A 411 -5.85 17.29 -8.18
C TYR A 411 -5.19 16.30 -7.23
N VAL A 412 -5.89 15.98 -6.15
CA VAL A 412 -5.43 15.11 -5.07
C VAL A 412 -6.45 14.00 -4.89
N ALA A 413 -6.00 12.75 -4.95
CA ALA A 413 -6.80 11.62 -4.49
C ALA A 413 -6.69 11.56 -2.98
N ASP A 414 -7.67 12.17 -2.30
CA ASP A 414 -7.77 12.18 -0.85
C ASP A 414 -8.46 10.89 -0.39
N THR A 415 -7.68 9.81 -0.49
CA THR A 415 -8.13 8.42 -0.55
C THR A 415 -9.09 8.06 0.56
N TYR A 416 -8.70 8.28 1.82
CA TYR A 416 -9.48 7.80 2.96
C TYR A 416 -10.66 8.71 3.29
N ASN A 417 -10.71 9.91 2.71
CA ASN A 417 -11.91 10.75 2.73
C ASN A 417 -12.86 10.44 1.56
N ASN A 418 -12.54 9.46 0.69
CA ASN A 418 -13.34 9.09 -0.47
C ASN A 418 -13.64 10.28 -1.40
N LYS A 419 -12.64 11.14 -1.60
CA LYS A 419 -12.79 12.42 -2.31
C LYS A 419 -11.63 12.68 -3.26
N ILE A 420 -11.93 13.40 -4.34
CA ILE A 420 -10.90 14.09 -5.13
C ILE A 420 -10.98 15.58 -4.79
N LYS A 421 -9.86 16.13 -4.32
CA LYS A 421 -9.73 17.56 -4.01
C LYS A 421 -8.93 18.27 -5.10
N ALA A 422 -9.19 19.56 -5.28
CA ALA A 422 -8.46 20.43 -6.18
C ALA A 422 -7.83 21.59 -5.40
N ILE A 423 -6.53 21.79 -5.56
CA ILE A 423 -5.77 22.91 -5.02
C ILE A 423 -5.56 23.92 -6.16
N ALA A 424 -6.14 25.10 -6.03
CA ALA A 424 -6.06 26.14 -7.04
C ALA A 424 -4.65 26.74 -7.16
N PHE A 425 -4.16 26.97 -8.37
CA PHE A 425 -2.91 27.68 -8.56
C PHE A 425 -3.00 29.12 -8.07
N GLY A 426 -1.93 29.63 -7.46
CA GLY A 426 -1.84 31.00 -6.95
C GLY A 426 -2.43 31.17 -5.55
N SER A 427 -3.75 30.96 -5.37
CA SER A 427 -4.38 31.07 -4.04
C SER A 427 -4.07 29.88 -3.14
N MET A 428 -3.77 28.71 -3.72
CA MET A 428 -3.59 27.43 -3.02
C MET A 428 -4.81 27.00 -2.21
N GLU A 429 -5.98 27.57 -2.51
CA GLU A 429 -7.24 27.18 -1.89
C GLU A 429 -7.63 25.78 -2.34
N THR A 430 -7.98 24.93 -1.38
CA THR A 430 -8.34 23.53 -1.61
C THR A 430 -9.85 23.36 -1.48
N ARG A 431 -10.46 22.67 -2.45
CA ARG A 431 -11.89 22.30 -2.43
C ARG A 431 -12.12 20.90 -2.96
N THR A 432 -13.15 20.21 -2.51
CA THR A 432 -13.57 18.95 -3.14
C THR A 432 -14.19 19.22 -4.51
N VAL A 433 -13.79 18.43 -5.50
CA VAL A 433 -14.36 18.45 -6.86
C VAL A 433 -15.15 17.20 -7.18
N PHE A 434 -14.81 16.06 -6.55
CA PHE A 434 -15.56 14.80 -6.68
C PHE A 434 -15.63 14.07 -5.35
N GLY A 435 -16.75 13.36 -5.13
CA GLY A 435 -17.00 12.60 -3.92
C GLY A 435 -17.62 13.42 -2.79
N ASP A 436 -18.39 12.75 -1.96
CA ASP A 436 -19.11 13.31 -0.80
C ASP A 436 -18.81 12.54 0.49
N GLY A 437 -17.83 11.63 0.45
CA GLY A 437 -17.51 10.70 1.54
C GLY A 437 -18.26 9.35 1.43
N ASP A 438 -19.30 9.24 0.60
CA ASP A 438 -20.02 7.98 0.39
C ASP A 438 -19.23 7.07 -0.56
N ARG A 439 -18.92 5.87 -0.07
CA ARG A 439 -18.25 4.79 -0.82
C ARG A 439 -18.93 4.42 -2.14
N LYS A 440 -20.24 4.68 -2.30
CA LYS A 440 -20.93 4.43 -3.57
C LYS A 440 -20.44 5.33 -4.72
N ASN A 441 -20.01 6.54 -4.38
CA ASN A 441 -19.57 7.53 -5.35
C ASN A 441 -18.07 7.39 -5.62
N LEU A 442 -17.27 7.31 -4.56
CA LEU A 442 -15.83 7.04 -4.59
C LEU A 442 -15.45 6.21 -3.37
N TYR A 443 -14.59 5.21 -3.53
CA TYR A 443 -14.18 4.32 -2.46
C TYR A 443 -12.67 4.06 -2.50
N GLU A 444 -11.94 4.73 -1.62
CA GLU A 444 -10.49 4.72 -1.53
C GLU A 444 -9.79 4.88 -2.90
N PRO A 445 -10.04 5.98 -3.64
CA PRO A 445 -9.44 6.18 -4.95
C PRO A 445 -7.91 6.21 -4.87
N GLY A 446 -7.22 5.28 -5.52
CA GLY A 446 -5.77 5.12 -5.40
C GLY A 446 -4.93 5.91 -6.41
N GLY A 447 -5.53 6.36 -7.51
CA GLY A 447 -4.77 6.94 -8.62
C GLY A 447 -5.53 7.92 -9.49
N LEU A 448 -4.78 8.86 -10.10
CA LEU A 448 -5.29 9.94 -10.95
C LEU A 448 -4.48 10.09 -12.23
N ALA A 449 -5.16 10.42 -13.32
CA ALA A 449 -4.54 10.95 -14.54
C ALA A 449 -5.37 12.10 -15.11
N VAL A 450 -4.74 13.06 -15.77
CA VAL A 450 -5.44 14.23 -16.33
C VAL A 450 -5.16 14.34 -17.82
N VAL A 451 -6.21 14.55 -18.62
CA VAL A 451 -6.14 14.75 -20.08
C VAL A 451 -7.04 15.91 -20.47
N GLY A 452 -6.45 16.99 -20.94
CA GLY A 452 -7.18 18.24 -21.14
C GLY A 452 -7.83 18.68 -19.84
N GLU A 453 -9.16 18.72 -19.82
CA GLU A 453 -9.96 19.07 -18.63
C GLU A 453 -10.49 17.85 -17.87
N ALA A 454 -10.34 16.63 -18.40
CA ALA A 454 -10.88 15.42 -17.78
C ALA A 454 -9.92 14.82 -16.76
N VAL A 455 -10.46 14.35 -15.65
CA VAL A 455 -9.72 13.61 -14.61
C VAL A 455 -10.15 12.14 -14.64
N PHE A 456 -9.22 11.24 -14.91
CA PHE A 456 -9.40 9.80 -14.81
C PHE A 456 -9.04 9.35 -13.40
N ILE A 457 -9.86 8.51 -12.79
CA ILE A 457 -9.75 8.11 -11.38
C ILE A 457 -9.78 6.58 -11.30
N ALA A 458 -8.78 6.00 -10.65
CA ALA A 458 -8.82 4.60 -10.24
C ALA A 458 -9.60 4.48 -8.91
N ASP A 459 -10.88 4.09 -9.00
CA ASP A 459 -11.80 3.97 -7.87
C ASP A 459 -11.66 2.56 -7.26
N THR A 460 -10.60 2.39 -6.47
CA THR A 460 -9.98 1.09 -6.15
C THR A 460 -10.96 0.10 -5.51
N ASN A 461 -11.64 0.48 -4.43
CA ASN A 461 -12.50 -0.45 -3.71
C ASN A 461 -13.89 -0.64 -4.35
N ASN A 462 -14.21 0.12 -5.40
CA ASN A 462 -15.35 -0.11 -6.29
C ASN A 462 -14.99 -0.87 -7.57
N HIS A 463 -13.71 -1.22 -7.75
CA HIS A 463 -13.22 -2.02 -8.88
C HIS A 463 -13.50 -1.42 -10.26
N ARG A 464 -13.39 -0.09 -10.39
CA ARG A 464 -13.74 0.62 -11.63
C ARG A 464 -12.80 1.80 -11.91
N ILE A 465 -12.88 2.31 -13.14
CA ILE A 465 -12.28 3.58 -13.53
C ILE A 465 -13.38 4.59 -13.80
N LEU A 466 -13.22 5.81 -13.29
CA LEU A 466 -14.12 6.92 -13.56
C LEU A 466 -13.45 7.99 -14.42
N ARG A 467 -14.25 8.70 -15.21
CA ARG A 467 -13.90 9.93 -15.91
C ARG A 467 -14.72 11.08 -15.32
N GLY A 468 -14.05 12.11 -14.84
CA GLY A 468 -14.67 13.28 -14.23
C GLY A 468 -14.44 14.57 -15.01
N ASP A 469 -15.45 15.45 -15.03
CA ASP A 469 -15.29 16.87 -15.41
C ASP A 469 -15.34 17.75 -14.15
N PRO A 470 -14.22 18.33 -13.71
CA PRO A 470 -14.13 19.07 -12.45
C PRO A 470 -14.84 20.43 -12.49
N ARG A 471 -15.29 20.88 -13.66
CA ARG A 471 -16.05 22.14 -13.81
C ARG A 471 -17.53 21.94 -13.52
N THR A 472 -18.05 20.75 -13.81
CA THR A 472 -19.45 20.36 -13.60
C THR A 472 -19.63 19.48 -12.36
N GLY A 473 -18.56 18.83 -11.89
CA GLY A 473 -18.60 17.83 -10.82
C GLY A 473 -19.15 16.47 -11.27
N THR A 474 -19.32 16.25 -12.57
CA THR A 474 -19.89 15.00 -13.10
C THR A 474 -18.84 13.89 -13.14
N LEU A 475 -19.21 12.70 -12.67
CA LEU A 475 -18.44 11.46 -12.78
C LEU A 475 -19.19 10.47 -13.68
N GLU A 476 -18.46 9.84 -14.59
CA GLU A 476 -18.95 8.77 -15.45
C GLU A 476 -18.04 7.55 -15.31
N GLU A 477 -18.62 6.35 -15.23
CA GLU A 477 -17.85 5.11 -15.20
C GLU A 477 -17.41 4.72 -16.62
N ILE A 478 -16.10 4.47 -16.79
CA ILE A 478 -15.57 3.94 -18.04
C ILE A 478 -15.83 2.44 -18.07
N THR A 479 -16.77 2.03 -18.92
CA THR A 479 -17.02 0.61 -19.13
C THR A 479 -15.89 0.01 -19.96
N LEU A 480 -15.10 -0.87 -19.35
CA LEU A 480 -14.06 -1.60 -20.06
C LEU A 480 -14.67 -2.74 -20.87
N GLN A 481 -14.54 -2.66 -22.19
CA GLN A 481 -15.06 -3.66 -23.12
C GLN A 481 -13.88 -4.34 -23.81
N GLY A 482 -13.75 -5.65 -23.60
CA GLY A 482 -12.88 -6.49 -24.42
C GLY A 482 -13.63 -7.05 -25.63
N GLU A 483 -12.90 -7.38 -26.70
CA GLU A 483 -13.40 -8.28 -27.75
C GLU A 483 -13.45 -9.74 -27.26
#